data_AF-A0A947NLK2-F1
#
_entry.id   AF-A0A947NLK2-F1
#
_cell.length_a   1.000
_cell.length_b   1.000
_cell.length_c   1.000
_cell.angle_alpha   90.00
_cell.angle_beta   90.00
_cell.angle_gamma   90.00
#
_symmetry.space_group_name_H-M   'P 1'
#
loop_
_entity.id
_entity.type
_entity.pdbx_description
1 polymer ?
#
loop_
_entity_poly.entity_id
_entity_poly.type
_entity_poly.pdbx_seq_one_letter_code
_entity_poly.pdbx_strand_id
1 'polypeptide(L)'
;RLIFPFAAVGAHLVDFAISFAILAGMMAYFGFAPGLNILAVLPLTLLTILAALSVGVLVSALNTAYRDFRHLLPFLIQLWMFLSPVIYPVSILPERYRWVLWLNPLTGIIDGYRYAVLGSPLHWASLAISIAAMAAALFLGLVVFRRTERRFADIV
;
A
#
# COMPACT_ATOMS: atom_id res chain seq x y z
N ARG A 1 17.30 -2.61 16.88
CA ARG A 1 15.82 -2.61 16.94
C ARG A 1 15.15 -2.34 15.58
N LEU A 2 15.83 -1.68 14.62
CA LEU A 2 15.31 -1.48 13.25
C LEU A 2 15.30 -2.74 12.37
N ILE A 3 16.03 -3.80 12.73
CA ILE A 3 16.12 -5.05 11.94
C ILE A 3 14.76 -5.78 11.84
N PHE A 4 13.91 -5.70 12.88
CA PHE A 4 12.62 -6.41 12.92
C PHE A 4 11.63 -5.94 11.84
N PRO A 5 11.39 -4.62 11.64
CA PRO A 5 10.59 -4.13 10.52
C PRO A 5 11.14 -4.51 9.13
N PHE A 6 12.47 -4.41 8.94
CA PHE A 6 13.08 -4.76 7.65
C PHE A 6 12.97 -6.26 7.34
N ALA A 7 13.10 -7.13 8.35
CA ALA A 7 12.92 -8.56 8.19
C ALA A 7 11.47 -8.92 7.81
N ALA A 8 10.49 -8.26 8.42
CA ALA A 8 9.07 -8.46 8.10
C ALA A 8 8.75 -8.01 6.66
N VAL A 9 9.26 -6.85 6.24
CA VAL A 9 9.10 -6.37 4.85
C VAL A 9 9.79 -7.33 3.86
N GLY A 10 10.99 -7.83 4.21
CA GLY A 10 11.71 -8.80 3.39
C GLY A 10 10.93 -10.10 3.16
N ALA A 11 10.30 -10.66 4.21
CA ALA A 11 9.46 -11.85 4.08
C ALA A 11 8.28 -11.61 3.12
N HIS A 12 7.58 -10.48 3.26
CA HIS A 12 6.47 -10.14 2.35
C HIS A 12 6.92 -9.85 0.92
N LEU A 13 8.17 -9.43 0.72
CA LEU A 13 8.73 -9.26 -0.62
C LEU A 13 8.98 -10.62 -1.30
N VAL A 14 9.35 -11.65 -0.52
CA VAL A 14 9.43 -13.02 -1.02
C VAL A 14 8.04 -13.55 -1.39
N ASP A 15 7.03 -13.34 -0.54
CA ASP A 15 5.64 -13.71 -0.84
C ASP A 15 5.14 -13.03 -2.13
N PHE A 16 5.47 -11.75 -2.29
CA PHE A 16 5.18 -10.98 -3.51
C PHE A 16 5.88 -11.58 -4.73
N ALA A 17 7.17 -11.94 -4.63
CA ALA A 17 7.91 -12.57 -5.72
C ALA A 17 7.31 -13.92 -6.14
N ILE A 18 6.92 -14.75 -5.17
CA ILE A 18 6.25 -16.03 -5.45
C ILE A 18 4.90 -15.79 -6.13
N SER A 19 4.09 -14.86 -5.60
CA SER A 19 2.79 -14.50 -6.18
C SER A 19 2.93 -13.98 -7.62
N PHE A 20 3.96 -13.17 -7.88
CA PHE A 20 4.26 -12.65 -9.20
C PHE A 20 4.76 -13.73 -10.16
N ALA A 21 5.54 -14.70 -9.67
CA ALA A 21 5.97 -15.85 -10.47
C ALA A 21 4.78 -16.73 -10.88
N ILE A 22 3.83 -16.97 -9.97
CA ILE A 22 2.57 -17.68 -10.28
C ILE A 22 1.78 -16.91 -11.34
N LEU A 23 1.65 -15.59 -11.16
CA LEU A 23 0.97 -14.72 -12.13
C LEU A 23 1.63 -14.79 -13.51
N ALA A 24 2.96 -14.73 -13.57
CA ALA A 24 3.71 -14.86 -14.82
C ALA A 24 3.47 -16.23 -15.49
N GLY A 25 3.41 -17.31 -14.71
CA GLY A 25 3.05 -18.64 -15.19
C GLY A 25 1.63 -18.68 -15.77
N MET A 26 0.66 -18.05 -15.11
CA MET A 26 -0.71 -17.92 -15.64
C MET A 26 -0.74 -17.10 -16.94
N MET A 27 -0.03 -15.98 -17.00
CA MET A 27 0.04 -15.15 -18.21
C MET A 27 0.61 -15.92 -19.39
N ALA A 28 1.67 -16.71 -19.18
CA ALA A 28 2.22 -17.60 -20.18
C ALA A 28 1.19 -18.65 -20.65
N TYR A 29 0.44 -19.25 -19.71
CA TYR A 29 -0.61 -20.22 -20.03
C TYR A 29 -1.77 -19.61 -20.85
N PHE A 30 -2.19 -18.37 -20.53
CA PHE A 30 -3.24 -17.65 -21.26
C PHE A 30 -2.73 -16.94 -22.53
N GLY A 31 -1.45 -17.05 -22.87
CA GLY A 31 -0.85 -16.42 -24.05
C GLY A 31 -0.78 -14.89 -23.97
N PHE A 32 -0.83 -14.31 -22.77
CA PHE A 32 -0.74 -12.87 -22.56
C PHE A 32 0.72 -12.46 -22.31
N ALA A 33 1.34 -11.79 -23.29
CA ALA A 33 2.69 -11.25 -23.15
C ALA A 33 2.62 -9.82 -22.58
N PRO A 34 3.19 -9.55 -21.40
CA PRO A 34 3.26 -8.19 -20.90
C PRO A 34 4.16 -7.32 -21.79
N GLY A 35 3.72 -6.11 -22.09
CA GLY A 35 4.53 -5.13 -22.83
C GLY A 35 5.66 -4.54 -21.99
N LEU A 36 6.33 -3.51 -22.54
CA LEU A 36 7.38 -2.74 -21.84
C LEU A 36 6.91 -2.12 -20.52
N ASN A 37 5.60 -2.03 -20.31
CA ASN A 37 4.98 -1.54 -19.08
C ASN A 37 5.36 -2.36 -17.84
N ILE A 38 5.82 -3.61 -17.99
CA ILE A 38 6.22 -4.45 -16.87
C ILE A 38 7.41 -3.86 -16.09
N LEU A 39 8.23 -3.01 -16.72
CA LEU A 39 9.30 -2.28 -16.03
C LEU A 39 8.75 -1.36 -14.93
N ALA A 40 7.48 -0.92 -15.02
CA ALA A 40 6.83 -0.11 -14.00
C ALA A 40 6.56 -0.90 -12.70
N VAL A 41 6.61 -2.24 -12.70
CA VAL A 41 6.48 -3.06 -11.48
C VAL A 41 7.53 -2.68 -10.44
N LEU A 42 8.77 -2.41 -10.87
CA LEU A 42 9.86 -2.07 -9.95
C LEU A 42 9.62 -0.75 -9.19
N PRO A 43 9.39 0.41 -9.83
CA PRO A 43 9.08 1.65 -9.12
C PRO A 43 7.77 1.56 -8.32
N LEU A 44 6.77 0.83 -8.79
CA LEU A 44 5.53 0.60 -8.03
C LEU A 44 5.78 -0.21 -6.75
N THR A 45 6.71 -1.15 -6.78
CA THR A 45 7.10 -1.94 -5.60
C THR A 45 7.85 -1.10 -4.58
N LEU A 46 8.63 -0.11 -5.02
CA LEU A 46 9.21 0.88 -4.11
C LEU A 46 8.12 1.75 -3.47
N LEU A 47 7.10 2.14 -4.24
CA LEU A 47 5.96 2.90 -3.72
C LEU A 47 5.11 2.09 -2.74
N THR A 48 4.89 0.79 -2.95
CA THR A 48 4.18 -0.06 -1.98
C THR A 48 4.96 -0.21 -0.67
N ILE A 49 6.29 -0.36 -0.74
CA ILE A 49 7.13 -0.38 0.46
C ILE A 49 7.00 0.95 1.21
N LEU A 50 7.05 2.08 0.50
CA LEU A 50 6.88 3.40 1.12
C LEU A 50 5.48 3.55 1.74
N ALA A 51 4.43 3.06 1.08
CA ALA A 51 3.07 3.06 1.59
C ALA A 51 2.96 2.24 2.89
N ALA A 52 3.50 1.03 2.89
CA ALA A 52 3.52 0.13 4.03
C ALA A 52 4.28 0.74 5.22
N LEU A 53 5.42 1.40 4.95
CA LEU A 53 6.17 2.13 5.98
C LEU A 53 5.37 3.31 6.54
N SER A 54 4.72 4.08 5.68
CA SER A 54 3.91 5.26 6.07
C SER A 54 2.79 4.88 7.03
N VAL A 55 2.02 3.85 6.67
CA VAL A 55 0.93 3.32 7.50
C VAL A 55 1.50 2.62 8.74
N GLY A 56 2.56 1.84 8.59
CA GLY A 56 3.18 1.09 9.70
C GLY A 56 3.72 1.99 10.81
N VAL A 57 4.35 3.12 10.47
CA VAL A 57 4.82 4.11 11.45
C VAL A 57 3.63 4.73 12.21
N LEU A 58 2.57 5.11 11.49
CA LEU A 58 1.38 5.72 12.07
C LEU A 58 0.67 4.74 13.03
N VAL A 59 0.51 3.49 12.61
CA VAL A 59 -0.05 2.40 13.41
C VAL A 59 0.81 2.09 14.63
N SER A 60 2.15 2.05 14.49
CA SER A 60 3.07 1.80 15.59
C SER A 60 2.98 2.88 16.68
N ALA A 61 2.89 4.16 16.25
CA ALA A 61 2.70 5.27 17.17
C ALA A 61 1.37 5.16 17.94
N LEU A 62 0.27 4.79 17.25
CA LEU A 62 -1.04 4.58 17.87
C LEU A 62 -1.04 3.39 18.84
N ASN A 63 -0.44 2.26 18.47
CA ASN A 63 -0.35 1.07 19.32
C ASN A 63 0.47 1.33 20.59
N THR A 64 1.45 2.24 20.52
CA THR A 64 2.26 2.63 21.68
C THR A 64 1.45 3.50 22.66
N ALA A 65 0.52 4.31 22.16
CA ALA A 65 -0.41 5.08 22.98
C ALA A 65 -1.60 4.24 23.50
N TYR A 66 -2.07 3.27 22.72
CA TYR A 66 -3.26 2.46 23.02
C TYR A 66 -3.02 0.98 22.67
N ARG A 67 -2.84 0.14 23.71
CA ARG A 67 -2.54 -1.30 23.53
C ARG A 67 -3.66 -2.09 22.84
N ASP A 68 -4.91 -1.62 22.94
CA ASP A 68 -6.09 -2.30 22.37
C ASP A 68 -6.17 -2.19 20.83
N PHE A 69 -5.44 -1.23 20.23
CA PHE A 69 -5.38 -1.09 18.77
C PHE A 69 -4.83 -2.34 18.09
N ARG A 70 -3.99 -3.13 18.77
CA ARG A 70 -3.44 -4.37 18.24
C ARG A 70 -4.53 -5.36 17.81
N HIS A 71 -5.66 -5.41 18.51
CA HIS A 71 -6.76 -6.32 18.20
C HIS A 71 -7.67 -5.79 17.07
N LEU A 72 -7.77 -4.47 16.93
CA LEU A 72 -8.58 -3.81 15.90
C LEU A 72 -7.88 -3.78 14.53
N LEU A 73 -6.55 -3.82 14.51
CA LEU A 73 -5.76 -3.68 13.28
C LEU A 73 -6.13 -4.67 12.15
N PRO A 74 -6.26 -5.99 12.41
CA PRO A 74 -6.64 -6.93 11.36
C PRO A 74 -7.98 -6.57 10.72
N PHE A 75 -8.96 -6.16 11.55
CA PHE A 75 -10.28 -5.75 11.08
C PHE A 75 -10.22 -4.47 10.24
N LEU A 76 -9.45 -3.47 10.69
CA LEU A 76 -9.24 -2.21 9.96
C LEU A 76 -8.58 -2.45 8.60
N ILE A 77 -7.55 -3.29 8.53
CA ILE A 77 -6.86 -3.64 7.28
C ILE A 77 -7.83 -4.37 6.33
N GLN A 78 -8.63 -5.30 6.87
CA GLN A 78 -9.61 -6.03 6.07
C GLN A 78 -10.69 -5.09 5.51
N LEU A 79 -11.23 -4.17 6.32
CA LEU A 79 -12.16 -3.16 5.85
C LEU A 79 -11.53 -2.26 4.78
N TRP A 80 -10.27 -1.86 4.97
CA TRP A 80 -9.53 -1.06 4.00
C TRP A 80 -9.38 -1.80 2.67
N MET A 81 -9.11 -3.10 2.69
CA MET A 81 -9.02 -3.92 1.48
C MET A 81 -10.31 -3.92 0.66
N PHE A 82 -11.49 -3.90 1.31
CA PHE A 82 -12.77 -3.78 0.61
C PHE A 82 -13.04 -2.36 0.07
N LEU A 83 -12.51 -1.34 0.75
CA LEU A 83 -12.58 0.06 0.34
C LEU A 83 -11.56 0.44 -0.73
N SER A 84 -10.59 -0.44 -1.03
CA SER A 84 -9.65 -0.27 -2.12
C SER A 84 -10.09 -1.09 -3.34
N PRO A 85 -9.71 -0.67 -4.56
CA PRO A 85 -10.10 -1.36 -5.78
C PRO A 85 -9.26 -2.63 -6.02
N VAL A 86 -9.04 -3.44 -4.99
CA VAL A 86 -8.30 -4.72 -5.12
C VAL A 86 -9.18 -5.74 -5.84
N ILE A 87 -10.39 -5.95 -5.32
CA ILE A 87 -11.32 -6.99 -5.80
C ILE A 87 -12.04 -6.56 -7.07
N TYR A 88 -12.30 -5.25 -7.24
CA TYR A 88 -13.05 -4.70 -8.37
C TYR A 88 -12.33 -3.50 -9.00
N PRO A 89 -12.45 -3.30 -10.32
CA PRO A 89 -11.92 -2.11 -10.98
C PRO A 89 -12.79 -0.88 -10.69
N VAL A 90 -12.17 0.30 -10.68
CA VAL A 90 -12.85 1.59 -10.43
C VAL A 90 -13.92 1.89 -11.49
N SER A 91 -13.80 1.33 -12.69
CA SER A 91 -14.75 1.50 -13.80
C SER A 91 -16.15 0.96 -13.50
N ILE A 92 -16.27 -0.02 -12.59
CA ILE A 92 -17.56 -0.64 -12.27
C ILE A 92 -18.45 0.26 -11.39
N LEU A 93 -17.85 1.24 -10.70
CA LEU A 93 -18.61 2.18 -9.86
C LEU A 93 -19.25 3.30 -10.71
N PRO A 94 -20.44 3.78 -10.31
CA PRO A 94 -21.05 4.98 -10.87
C PRO A 94 -20.12 6.19 -10.71
N GLU A 95 -20.10 7.08 -11.70
CA GLU A 95 -19.21 8.26 -11.72
C GLU A 95 -19.25 9.10 -10.44
N ARG A 96 -20.44 9.22 -9.84
CA ARG A 96 -20.68 9.96 -8.60
C ARG A 96 -19.88 9.43 -7.40
N TYR A 97 -19.46 8.17 -7.39
CA TYR A 97 -18.74 7.56 -6.26
C TYR A 97 -17.27 7.27 -6.58
N ARG A 98 -16.82 7.45 -7.83
CA ARG A 98 -15.44 7.17 -8.23
C ARG A 98 -14.44 8.05 -7.45
N TRP A 99 -14.78 9.29 -7.16
CA TRP A 99 -13.90 10.21 -6.43
C TRP A 99 -13.49 9.70 -5.04
N VAL A 100 -14.34 8.91 -4.36
CA VAL A 100 -14.02 8.33 -3.04
C VAL A 100 -12.87 7.34 -3.17
N LEU A 101 -12.91 6.50 -4.21
CA LEU A 101 -11.83 5.55 -4.49
C LEU A 101 -10.56 6.28 -4.93
N TRP A 102 -10.67 7.40 -5.65
CA TRP A 102 -9.51 8.17 -6.10
C TRP A 102 -8.79 8.88 -4.95
N LEU A 103 -9.51 9.16 -3.85
CA LEU A 103 -8.92 9.70 -2.63
C LEU A 103 -8.16 8.64 -1.81
N ASN A 104 -8.42 7.35 -2.04
CA ASN A 104 -7.76 6.28 -1.33
C ASN A 104 -6.29 6.18 -1.78
N PRO A 105 -5.32 6.29 -0.85
CA PRO A 105 -3.90 6.29 -1.18
C PRO A 105 -3.44 5.01 -1.88
N LEU A 106 -4.13 3.88 -1.71
CA LEU A 106 -3.75 2.62 -2.35
C LEU A 106 -4.25 2.49 -3.79
N THR A 107 -5.26 3.26 -4.19
CA THR A 107 -5.92 3.13 -5.50
C THR A 107 -4.95 3.36 -6.65
N GLY A 108 -4.16 4.44 -6.61
CA GLY A 108 -3.23 4.76 -7.68
C GLY A 108 -2.11 3.73 -7.85
N ILE A 109 -1.68 3.09 -6.76
CA ILE A 109 -0.70 2.00 -6.82
C ILE A 109 -1.31 0.73 -7.43
N ILE A 110 -2.52 0.37 -7.00
CA ILE A 110 -3.22 -0.83 -7.51
C ILE A 110 -3.49 -0.69 -9.01
N ASP A 111 -3.97 0.48 -9.46
CA ASP A 111 -4.15 0.76 -10.89
C ASP A 111 -2.81 0.80 -11.63
N GLY A 112 -1.73 1.25 -10.99
CA GLY A 112 -0.37 1.14 -11.48
C GLY A 112 0.04 -0.30 -11.79
N TYR A 113 -0.21 -1.25 -10.88
CA TYR A 113 0.08 -2.67 -11.11
C TYR A 113 -0.78 -3.24 -12.24
N ARG A 114 -2.04 -2.83 -12.36
CA ARG A 114 -2.89 -3.21 -13.49
C ARG A 114 -2.33 -2.68 -14.82
N TYR A 115 -1.85 -1.43 -14.87
CA TYR A 115 -1.19 -0.88 -16.06
C TYR A 115 0.08 -1.67 -16.40
N ALA A 116 0.90 -1.98 -15.40
CA ALA A 116 2.18 -2.66 -15.60
C ALA A 116 2.03 -4.10 -16.11
N VAL A 117 1.04 -4.82 -15.58
CA VAL A 117 0.82 -6.25 -15.89
C VAL A 117 -0.17 -6.47 -17.03
N LEU A 118 -1.29 -5.74 -17.03
CA LEU A 118 -2.42 -5.96 -17.96
C LEU A 118 -2.50 -4.91 -19.08
N GLY A 119 -1.69 -3.84 -19.02
CA GLY A 119 -1.72 -2.76 -20.01
C GLY A 119 -2.95 -1.85 -19.94
N SER A 120 -3.72 -1.88 -18.84
CA SER A 120 -4.87 -1.00 -18.64
C SER A 120 -4.46 0.48 -18.55
N PRO A 121 -5.27 1.46 -18.99
CA PRO A 121 -4.89 2.88 -18.97
C PRO A 121 -4.53 3.37 -17.57
N LEU A 122 -3.39 4.07 -17.45
CA LEU A 122 -2.94 4.62 -16.17
C LEU A 122 -3.55 6.00 -15.93
N HIS A 123 -4.21 6.15 -14.77
CA HIS A 123 -4.73 7.44 -14.32
C HIS A 123 -3.67 8.19 -13.49
N TRP A 124 -2.85 9.01 -14.15
CA TRP A 124 -1.76 9.77 -13.52
C TRP A 124 -2.21 10.63 -12.33
N ALA A 125 -3.41 11.21 -12.39
CA ALA A 125 -3.97 12.00 -11.29
C ALA A 125 -4.17 11.15 -10.02
N SER A 126 -4.69 9.93 -10.16
CA SER A 126 -4.89 9.01 -9.03
C SER A 126 -3.57 8.57 -8.39
N LEU A 127 -2.53 8.36 -9.21
CA LEU A 127 -1.19 8.02 -8.74
C LEU A 127 -0.55 9.20 -7.99
N ALA A 128 -0.69 10.42 -8.51
CA ALA A 128 -0.18 11.63 -7.84
C ALA A 128 -0.88 11.88 -6.49
N ILE A 129 -2.21 11.75 -6.44
CA ILE A 129 -2.99 11.85 -5.19
C ILE A 129 -2.52 10.79 -4.19
N SER A 130 -2.31 9.55 -4.65
CA SER A 130 -1.83 8.44 -3.83
C SER A 130 -0.46 8.73 -3.21
N ILE A 131 0.50 9.20 -4.02
CA ILE A 131 1.84 9.57 -3.56
C ILE A 131 1.78 10.72 -2.54
N ALA A 132 0.99 11.77 -2.82
CA ALA A 132 0.83 12.91 -1.93
C ALA A 132 0.20 12.50 -0.58
N ALA A 133 -0.83 11.65 -0.62
CA ALA A 133 -1.48 11.14 0.58
C ALA A 133 -0.54 10.26 1.42
N MET A 134 0.29 9.43 0.78
CA MET A 134 1.31 8.63 1.50
C MET A 134 2.39 9.50 2.12
N ALA A 135 2.89 10.50 1.40
CA ALA A 135 3.88 11.43 1.92
C ALA A 135 3.32 12.19 3.14
N ALA A 136 2.06 12.64 3.08
CA ALA A 136 1.37 13.26 4.20
C ALA A 136 1.20 12.29 5.38
N ALA A 137 0.77 11.04 5.13
CA ALA A 137 0.61 10.02 6.15
C ALA A 137 1.94 9.67 6.84
N LEU A 138 3.03 9.57 6.08
CA LEU A 138 4.38 9.35 6.60
C LEU A 138 4.81 10.52 7.49
N PHE A 139 4.63 11.75 7.02
CA PHE A 139 4.97 12.95 7.78
C PHE A 139 4.19 13.01 9.11
N LEU A 140 2.88 12.78 9.08
CA LEU A 140 2.04 12.71 10.28
C LEU A 140 2.48 11.59 11.22
N GLY A 141 2.73 10.40 10.68
CA GLY A 141 3.22 9.24 11.44
C GLY A 141 4.52 9.57 12.17
N LEU A 142 5.49 10.20 11.50
CA LEU A 142 6.76 10.61 12.09
C LEU A 142 6.59 11.68 13.19
N VAL A 143 5.70 12.66 13.00
CA VAL A 143 5.41 13.69 14.00
C VAL A 143 4.78 13.07 15.26
N VAL A 144 3.79 12.20 15.10
CA VAL A 144 3.11 11.53 16.21
C VAL A 144 4.06 10.57 16.93
N PHE A 145 4.88 9.83 16.19
CA PHE A 145 5.90 8.95 16.75
C PHE A 145 6.90 9.73 17.62
N ARG A 146 7.46 10.84 17.11
CA ARG A 146 8.39 11.68 17.88
C ARG A 146 7.78 12.28 19.13
N ARG A 147 6.50 12.69 19.09
CA ARG A 147 5.79 13.20 20.28
C ARG A 147 5.58 12.11 21.34
N THR A 148 5.30 10.89 20.90
CA THR A 148 5.07 9.74 21.80
C THR A 148 6.39 9.30 22.43
N GLU A 149 7.47 9.21 21.66
CA GLU A 149 8.80 8.81 22.13
C GLU A 149 9.34 9.74 23.25
N ARG A 150 9.16 11.07 23.10
CA ARG A 150 9.53 12.03 24.17
C ARG A 150 8.78 11.80 25.47
N ARG A 151 7.52 11.37 25.40
CA ARG A 151 6.69 11.13 26.59
C ARG A 151 7.06 9.84 27.32
N PHE A 152 7.63 8.85 26.62
CA PHE A 152 8.11 7.60 27.22
C PHE A 152 9.53 7.71 27.78
N ALA A 153 10.38 8.57 27.21
CA ALA A 153 11.73 8.83 27.74
C ALA A 153 11.72 9.48 29.13
N ASP A 154 10.65 10.19 29.49
CA ASP A 154 10.49 10.82 30.82
C ASP A 154 9.89 9.87 31.89
N ILE A 155 9.49 8.64 31.54
CA ILE A 155 8.85 7.68 32.47
C ILE A 155 9.81 6.52 32.84
N VAL A 156 11.07 6.57 32.41
CA VAL A 156 12.10 5.57 32.75
C VAL A 156 13.18 6.19 33.61
#